data_AF-A0A958YCM9-F1
#
_entry.id   AF-A0A958YCM9-F1
#
_cell.length_a   1.000
_cell.length_b   1.000
_cell.length_c   1.000
_cell.angle_alpha   90.00
_cell.angle_beta   90.00
_cell.angle_gamma   90.00
#
_symmetry.space_group_name_H-M   'P 1'
#
loop_
_entity.id
_entity.type
_entity.pdbx_description
1 polymer ?
#
loop_
_entity_poly.entity_id
_entity_poly.type
_entity_poly.pdbx_seq_one_letter_code
_entity_poly.pdbx_strand_id
1 'polypeptide(L)'
;MLKKVLIVAYYWPPAGGPGVQRWLKFVKYLPDFGIEPIVFVPENASYPIVDESLNAEIPSAATVIKFPIKEPYKLAGFLSKSSKNISKGIIPDKKKQSLIQQMMLYIRGNFFIPDARIGWVKPSVSFLETYCSEHKIDMLITTGPPHSLHLIGLHLKEKRSLKWIADFRDPWTSIDYHKELKLSKASENKHKALEKQVLT
;
A
#
# COMPACT_ATOMS: atom_id res chain seq x y z
N MET A 1 0.68 -15.27 -26.62
CA MET A 1 -0.18 -15.02 -25.44
C MET A 1 0.40 -13.86 -24.67
N LEU A 2 -0.44 -12.96 -24.14
CA LEU A 2 0.02 -11.85 -23.30
C LEU A 2 0.65 -12.39 -22.00
N LYS A 3 1.65 -11.69 -21.48
CA LYS A 3 2.27 -12.03 -20.19
C LYS A 3 1.47 -11.39 -19.06
N LYS A 4 0.90 -12.20 -18.18
CA LYS A 4 0.11 -11.71 -17.05
C LYS A 4 1.01 -11.15 -15.95
N VAL A 5 0.67 -9.98 -15.44
CA VAL A 5 1.38 -9.33 -14.34
C VAL A 5 0.37 -8.91 -13.29
N LEU A 6 0.53 -9.43 -12.07
CA LEU A 6 -0.23 -8.97 -10.93
C LEU A 6 0.37 -7.65 -10.42
N ILE A 7 -0.46 -6.64 -10.23
CA ILE A 7 -0.09 -5.32 -9.72
C ILE A 7 -0.85 -5.08 -8.42
N VAL A 8 -0.14 -4.96 -7.31
CA VAL A 8 -0.73 -4.65 -6.00
C VAL A 8 -0.61 -3.15 -5.74
N ALA A 9 -1.75 -2.46 -5.71
CA ALA A 9 -1.81 -1.01 -5.56
C ALA A 9 -2.84 -0.58 -4.50
N TYR A 10 -2.42 0.29 -3.58
CA TYR A 10 -3.33 0.87 -2.58
C TYR A 10 -4.12 2.03 -3.17
N TYR A 11 -3.39 2.93 -3.86
CA TYR A 11 -3.96 4.13 -4.46
C TYR A 11 -4.41 3.79 -5.88
N TRP A 12 -5.72 3.56 -6.02
CA TRP A 12 -6.39 3.23 -7.28
C TRP A 12 -7.68 4.05 -7.40
N PRO A 13 -8.16 4.41 -8.61
CA PRO A 13 -9.39 5.19 -8.72
C PRO A 13 -10.55 4.57 -7.91
N PRO A 14 -11.34 5.40 -7.21
CA PRO A 14 -11.41 6.86 -7.32
C PRO A 14 -10.42 7.63 -6.43
N ALA A 15 -9.36 6.99 -5.89
CA ALA A 15 -8.29 7.75 -5.24
C ALA A 15 -7.75 8.82 -6.21
N GLY A 16 -7.52 10.02 -5.71
CA GLY A 16 -6.87 11.09 -6.45
C GLY A 16 -5.37 11.22 -6.13
N GLY A 17 -4.73 12.21 -6.75
CA GLY A 17 -3.33 12.55 -6.49
C GLY A 17 -2.31 11.84 -7.38
N PRO A 18 -1.03 12.24 -7.31
CA PRO A 18 0.01 11.83 -8.26
C PRO A 18 0.29 10.33 -8.22
N GLY A 19 0.08 9.69 -7.07
CA GLY A 19 0.35 8.28 -6.89
C GLY A 19 -0.53 7.34 -7.72
N VAL A 20 -1.75 7.76 -8.03
CA VAL A 20 -2.74 6.97 -8.76
C VAL A 20 -2.47 7.01 -10.26
N GLN A 21 -2.12 8.20 -10.76
CA GLN A 21 -1.92 8.50 -12.18
C GLN A 21 -0.91 7.54 -12.81
N ARG A 22 0.26 7.33 -12.18
CA ARG A 22 1.32 6.47 -12.72
C ARG A 22 0.83 5.07 -13.06
N TRP A 23 0.21 4.40 -12.08
CA TRP A 23 -0.21 3.01 -12.25
C TRP A 23 -1.47 2.88 -13.09
N LEU A 24 -2.35 3.88 -13.07
CA LEU A 24 -3.48 3.94 -13.99
C LEU A 24 -3.00 4.02 -15.46
N LYS A 25 -2.00 4.86 -15.76
CA LYS A 25 -1.41 4.93 -17.11
C LYS A 25 -0.64 3.66 -17.46
N PHE A 26 0.13 3.07 -16.55
CA PHE A 26 0.77 1.78 -16.84
C PHE A 26 -0.25 0.70 -17.17
N VAL A 27 -1.33 0.56 -16.40
CA VAL A 27 -2.38 -0.41 -16.70
C VAL A 27 -3.03 -0.15 -18.06
N LYS A 28 -3.16 1.12 -18.45
CA LYS A 28 -3.68 1.51 -19.78
C LYS A 28 -2.76 1.11 -20.93
N TYR A 29 -1.44 1.25 -20.79
CA TYR A 29 -0.50 1.10 -21.91
C TYR A 29 0.32 -0.20 -21.89
N LEU A 30 0.42 -0.92 -20.77
CA LEU A 30 1.09 -2.23 -20.71
C LEU A 30 0.58 -3.25 -21.73
N PRO A 31 -0.74 -3.32 -22.05
CA PRO A 31 -1.25 -4.18 -23.11
C PRO A 31 -0.58 -3.97 -24.47
N ASP A 32 -0.20 -2.72 -24.81
CA ASP A 32 0.48 -2.39 -26.08
C ASP A 32 1.88 -3.03 -26.16
N PHE A 33 2.44 -3.44 -25.02
CA PHE A 33 3.73 -4.13 -24.91
C PHE A 33 3.58 -5.65 -24.69
N GLY A 34 2.39 -6.20 -24.92
CA GLY A 34 2.12 -7.63 -24.75
C GLY A 34 1.99 -8.08 -23.29
N ILE A 35 1.74 -7.14 -22.37
CA ILE A 35 1.59 -7.42 -20.94
C ILE A 35 0.13 -7.23 -20.54
N GLU A 36 -0.45 -8.24 -19.89
CA GLU A 36 -1.82 -8.21 -19.36
C GLU A 36 -1.79 -7.83 -17.87
N PRO A 37 -2.13 -6.59 -17.50
CA PRO A 37 -2.15 -6.18 -16.11
C PRO A 37 -3.39 -6.68 -15.38
N ILE A 38 -3.18 -7.28 -14.22
CA ILE A 38 -4.24 -7.66 -13.28
C ILE A 38 -4.01 -6.87 -12.00
N VAL A 39 -4.93 -5.99 -11.65
CA VAL A 39 -4.73 -5.03 -10.56
C VAL A 39 -5.46 -5.50 -9.30
N PHE A 40 -4.73 -5.70 -8.21
CA PHE A 40 -5.29 -6.02 -6.90
C PHE A 40 -5.29 -4.77 -6.02
N VAL A 41 -6.49 -4.39 -5.58
CA VAL A 41 -6.76 -3.11 -4.91
C VAL A 41 -7.67 -3.31 -3.70
N PRO A 42 -7.57 -2.45 -2.68
CA PRO A 42 -8.52 -2.47 -1.58
C PRO A 42 -9.93 -2.07 -2.01
N GLU A 43 -10.94 -2.80 -1.54
CA GLU A 43 -12.35 -2.49 -1.82
C GLU A 43 -12.84 -1.26 -1.06
N ASN A 44 -12.42 -1.11 0.21
CA ASN A 44 -12.98 -0.14 1.14
C ASN A 44 -11.93 0.79 1.77
N ALA A 45 -10.98 1.28 0.95
CA ALA A 45 -9.86 2.11 1.39
C ALA A 45 -10.29 3.54 1.78
N SER A 46 -9.60 4.10 2.77
CA SER A 46 -9.78 5.51 3.16
C SER A 46 -8.76 6.40 2.46
N TYR A 47 -9.12 6.94 1.29
CA TYR A 47 -8.25 7.85 0.56
C TYR A 47 -8.20 9.26 1.17
N PRO A 48 -7.03 9.92 1.14
CA PRO A 48 -6.91 11.31 1.54
C PRO A 48 -7.57 12.26 0.52
N ILE A 49 -7.47 11.92 -0.77
CA ILE A 49 -8.01 12.67 -1.91
C ILE A 49 -8.81 11.69 -2.76
N VAL A 50 -9.99 12.12 -3.21
CA VAL A 50 -10.88 11.35 -4.09
C VAL A 50 -11.16 12.18 -5.34
N ASP A 51 -11.06 11.55 -6.50
CA ASP A 51 -11.38 12.09 -7.81
C ASP A 51 -12.13 11.02 -8.62
N GLU A 52 -13.46 11.15 -8.65
CA GLU A 52 -14.34 10.19 -9.32
C GLU A 52 -14.17 10.18 -10.83
N SER A 53 -13.64 11.25 -11.43
CA SER A 53 -13.45 11.33 -12.88
C SER A 53 -12.43 10.30 -13.40
N LEU A 54 -11.49 9.87 -12.54
CA LEU A 54 -10.48 8.87 -12.87
C LEU A 54 -11.06 7.47 -13.09
N ASN A 55 -12.28 7.19 -12.62
CA ASN A 55 -12.94 5.91 -12.94
C ASN A 55 -13.17 5.75 -14.45
N ALA A 56 -13.44 6.85 -15.16
CA ALA A 56 -13.64 6.83 -16.61
C ALA A 56 -12.34 6.55 -17.38
N GLU A 57 -11.19 6.65 -16.72
CA GLU A 57 -9.89 6.37 -17.31
C GLU A 57 -9.43 4.92 -17.13
N ILE A 58 -10.12 4.12 -16.30
CA ILE A 58 -9.83 2.69 -16.17
C ILE A 58 -10.17 2.00 -17.50
N PRO A 59 -9.21 1.32 -18.16
CA PRO A 59 -9.48 0.59 -19.38
C PRO A 59 -10.56 -0.48 -19.14
N SER A 60 -11.55 -0.60 -20.03
CA SER A 60 -12.62 -1.59 -19.91
C SER A 60 -12.11 -3.04 -19.91
N ALA A 61 -10.97 -3.29 -20.55
CA ALA A 61 -10.31 -4.59 -20.57
C ALA A 61 -9.44 -4.87 -19.34
N ALA A 62 -9.25 -3.90 -18.43
CA ALA A 62 -8.42 -4.11 -17.25
C ALA A 62 -9.12 -5.02 -16.24
N THR A 63 -8.43 -6.07 -15.79
CA THR A 63 -8.91 -6.91 -14.69
C THR A 63 -8.58 -6.23 -13.36
N VAL A 64 -9.60 -5.83 -12.60
CA VAL A 64 -9.44 -5.21 -11.28
C VAL A 64 -10.08 -6.08 -10.20
N ILE A 65 -9.25 -6.59 -9.30
CA ILE A 65 -9.66 -7.39 -8.15
C ILE A 65 -9.75 -6.47 -6.94
N LYS A 66 -10.97 -6.27 -6.45
CA LYS A 66 -11.21 -5.54 -5.20
C LYS A 66 -11.24 -6.52 -4.04
N PHE A 67 -10.49 -6.23 -2.98
CA PHE A 67 -10.40 -7.09 -1.81
C PHE A 67 -10.72 -6.33 -0.51
N PRO A 68 -11.60 -6.86 0.35
CA PRO A 68 -11.98 -6.19 1.59
C PRO A 68 -10.82 -6.16 2.58
N ILE A 69 -10.69 -5.02 3.24
CA ILE A 69 -9.53 -4.67 4.05
C ILE A 69 -9.94 -4.11 5.41
N LYS A 70 -9.20 -4.47 6.46
CA LYS A 70 -9.40 -3.95 7.82
C LYS A 70 -8.38 -2.85 8.09
N GLU A 71 -8.85 -1.62 8.21
CA GLU A 71 -8.00 -0.48 8.61
C GLU A 71 -8.26 -0.11 10.07
N PRO A 72 -7.21 0.04 10.90
CA PRO A 72 -7.35 0.49 12.30
C PRO A 72 -8.07 1.84 12.43
N TYR A 73 -7.99 2.65 11.37
CA TYR A 73 -8.48 4.01 11.32
C TYR A 73 -9.98 4.16 11.34
N LYS A 74 -10.74 3.15 10.90
CA LYS A 74 -12.20 3.15 11.02
C LYS A 74 -12.61 3.16 12.50
N LEU A 75 -11.81 2.57 13.39
CA LEU A 75 -12.05 2.58 14.84
C LEU A 75 -11.66 3.93 15.48
N ALA A 76 -10.61 4.59 14.98
CA ALA A 76 -10.24 5.94 15.44
C ALA A 76 -11.25 7.02 15.01
N GLY A 77 -12.09 6.74 14.01
CA GLY A 77 -13.14 7.66 13.52
C GLY A 77 -14.16 8.11 14.57
N PHE A 78 -14.24 7.40 15.71
CA PHE A 78 -15.05 7.76 16.87
C PHE A 78 -14.39 8.81 17.79
N LEU A 79 -13.10 9.10 17.62
CA LEU A 79 -12.32 9.96 18.53
C LEU A 79 -11.91 11.28 17.85
N SER A 80 -12.78 12.29 17.80
CA SER A 80 -12.50 13.67 17.32
C SER A 80 -12.04 13.83 15.84
N LYS A 81 -12.20 15.05 15.30
CA LYS A 81 -11.77 15.41 13.93
C LYS A 81 -10.25 15.35 13.74
N SER A 82 -9.49 15.47 14.83
CA SER A 82 -8.02 15.44 14.79
C SER A 82 -7.42 14.05 14.63
N SER A 83 -8.04 13.01 15.18
CA SER A 83 -7.54 11.63 14.98
C SER A 83 -7.68 11.19 13.53
N LYS A 84 -8.74 11.66 12.85
CA LYS A 84 -9.02 11.40 11.43
C LYS A 84 -7.91 11.86 10.48
N ASN A 85 -7.19 12.93 10.83
CA ASN A 85 -6.08 13.43 10.03
C ASN A 85 -4.83 12.57 10.23
N ILE A 86 -4.46 12.30 11.49
CA ILE A 86 -3.33 11.41 11.83
C ILE A 86 -3.55 10.01 11.23
N SER A 87 -4.80 9.53 11.22
CA SER A 87 -5.15 8.25 10.62
C SER A 87 -5.02 8.20 9.11
N LYS A 88 -5.26 9.32 8.43
CA LYS A 88 -5.09 9.48 6.98
C LYS A 88 -3.65 9.75 6.55
N GLY A 89 -2.70 9.74 7.49
CA GLY A 89 -1.31 10.01 7.19
C GLY A 89 -0.87 11.45 7.45
N ILE A 90 -1.78 12.37 7.77
CA ILE A 90 -1.49 13.79 7.97
C ILE A 90 -0.98 14.00 9.40
N ILE A 91 0.28 14.41 9.54
CA ILE A 91 0.90 14.66 10.85
C ILE A 91 0.78 16.16 11.19
N PRO A 92 0.24 16.53 12.36
CA PRO A 92 0.19 17.93 12.79
C PRO A 92 1.57 18.48 13.17
N ASP A 93 1.77 19.79 12.99
CA ASP A 93 2.94 20.53 13.47
C ASP A 93 3.32 20.12 14.91
N LYS A 94 4.59 19.74 15.13
CA LYS A 94 5.10 19.27 16.43
C LYS A 94 4.78 20.22 17.59
N LYS A 95 4.78 21.54 17.36
CA LYS A 95 4.48 22.58 18.37
C LYS A 95 3.00 22.66 18.76
N LYS A 96 2.09 22.06 17.99
CA LYS A 96 0.64 22.08 18.22
C LYS A 96 0.10 20.71 18.69
N GLN A 97 0.98 19.76 19.01
CA GLN A 97 0.58 18.38 19.32
C GLN A 97 0.13 18.19 20.77
N SER A 98 -1.15 17.82 20.98
CA SER A 98 -1.67 17.42 22.30
C SER A 98 -1.08 16.08 22.78
N LEU A 99 -1.12 15.80 24.08
CA LEU A 99 -0.63 14.54 24.65
C LEU A 99 -1.29 13.31 24.00
N ILE A 100 -2.59 13.39 23.70
CA ILE A 100 -3.34 12.33 23.03
C ILE A 100 -2.81 12.13 21.60
N GLN A 101 -2.52 13.21 20.86
CA GLN A 101 -1.94 13.12 19.51
C GLN A 101 -0.53 12.50 19.55
N GLN A 102 0.28 12.87 20.53
CA GLN A 102 1.62 12.29 20.71
C GLN A 102 1.55 10.78 20.99
N MET A 103 0.61 10.35 21.85
CA MET A 103 0.36 8.94 22.12
C MET A 103 -0.13 8.20 20.86
N MET A 104 -1.05 8.78 20.09
CA MET A 104 -1.51 8.20 18.83
C MET A 104 -0.39 8.05 17.80
N LEU A 105 0.49 9.06 17.68
CA LEU A 105 1.66 8.99 16.80
C LEU A 105 2.63 7.89 17.25
N TYR A 106 2.89 7.78 18.55
CA TYR A 106 3.71 6.71 19.11
C TYR A 106 3.11 5.34 18.81
N ILE A 107 1.81 5.13 19.06
CA ILE A 107 1.13 3.86 18.76
C ILE A 107 1.22 3.55 17.27
N ARG A 108 0.94 4.54 16.41
CA ARG A 108 1.03 4.42 14.95
C ARG A 108 2.43 4.00 14.50
N GLY A 109 3.47 4.67 14.98
CA GLY A 109 4.86 4.43 14.57
C GLY A 109 5.43 3.11 15.08
N ASN A 110 4.98 2.63 16.25
CA ASN A 110 5.63 1.50 16.92
C ASN A 110 4.90 0.16 16.76
N PHE A 111 3.56 0.15 16.61
CA PHE A 111 2.78 -1.08 16.53
C PHE A 111 2.37 -1.45 15.10
N PHE A 112 2.26 -0.46 14.21
CA PHE A 112 1.84 -0.66 12.84
C PHE A 112 3.01 -0.48 11.88
N ILE A 113 3.91 -1.46 11.88
CA ILE A 113 5.15 -1.44 11.08
C ILE A 113 4.97 -2.35 9.86
N PRO A 114 5.23 -1.86 8.63
CA PRO A 114 5.79 -0.54 8.32
C PRO A 114 4.79 0.60 8.30
N ASP A 115 3.52 0.27 8.16
CA ASP A 115 2.44 1.22 8.22
C ASP A 115 1.15 0.49 8.65
N ALA A 116 0.06 1.23 8.82
CA ALA A 116 -1.20 0.66 9.29
C ALA A 116 -1.94 -0.27 8.32
N ARG A 117 -1.38 -0.51 7.13
CA ARG A 117 -1.91 -1.49 6.17
C ARG A 117 -1.26 -2.85 6.37
N ILE A 118 -0.42 -3.00 7.39
CA ILE A 118 0.18 -4.29 7.79
C ILE A 118 -0.86 -5.40 8.02
N GLY A 119 -2.05 -5.03 8.50
CA GLY A 119 -3.16 -5.96 8.72
C GLY A 119 -3.69 -6.63 7.44
N TRP A 120 -3.33 -6.11 6.26
CA TRP A 120 -3.77 -6.64 4.98
C TRP A 120 -2.80 -7.65 4.39
N VAL A 121 -1.55 -7.67 4.87
CA VAL A 121 -0.49 -8.46 4.26
C VAL A 121 -0.87 -9.94 4.26
N LYS A 122 -1.18 -10.50 5.44
CA LYS A 122 -1.54 -11.93 5.57
C LYS A 122 -2.77 -12.34 4.74
N PRO A 123 -3.94 -11.67 4.85
CA PRO A 123 -5.12 -12.08 4.06
C PRO A 123 -4.91 -11.90 2.56
N SER A 124 -4.20 -10.83 2.13
CA SER A 124 -3.89 -10.63 0.71
C SER A 124 -2.94 -11.70 0.18
N VAL A 125 -1.89 -12.06 0.92
CA VAL A 125 -0.97 -13.13 0.54
C VAL A 125 -1.71 -14.45 0.36
N SER A 126 -2.58 -14.81 1.32
CA SER A 126 -3.36 -16.05 1.24
C SER A 126 -4.25 -16.10 -0.01
N PHE A 127 -4.99 -15.01 -0.28
CA PHE A 127 -5.86 -14.92 -1.45
C PHE A 127 -5.06 -14.94 -2.77
N LEU A 128 -4.00 -14.13 -2.86
CA LEU A 128 -3.20 -13.96 -4.07
C LEU A 128 -2.35 -15.20 -4.38
N GLU A 129 -1.94 -15.96 -3.36
CA GLU A 129 -1.25 -17.24 -3.54
C GLU A 129 -2.12 -18.23 -4.33
N THR A 130 -3.41 -18.36 -3.98
CA THR A 130 -4.36 -19.18 -4.74
C THR A 130 -4.63 -18.58 -6.11
N TYR A 131 -4.95 -17.28 -6.18
CA TYR A 131 -5.31 -16.60 -7.42
C TYR A 131 -4.21 -16.70 -8.49
N CYS A 132 -2.97 -16.40 -8.14
CA CYS A 132 -1.87 -16.52 -9.09
C CYS A 132 -1.67 -17.97 -9.61
N SER A 133 -2.24 -18.98 -8.94
CA SER A 133 -1.99 -20.40 -9.21
C SER A 133 -2.95 -20.85 -10.28
N GLU A 134 -4.22 -20.59 -10.02
CA GLU A 134 -5.34 -20.82 -10.92
C GLU A 134 -5.16 -20.04 -12.23
N HIS A 135 -4.66 -18.80 -12.15
CA HIS A 135 -4.50 -17.92 -13.30
C HIS A 135 -3.10 -17.96 -13.95
N LYS A 136 -2.18 -18.80 -13.45
CA LYS A 136 -0.81 -18.97 -13.96
C LYS A 136 -0.04 -17.65 -14.08
N ILE A 137 -0.04 -16.86 -13.01
CA ILE A 137 0.68 -15.58 -12.93
C ILE A 137 2.04 -15.83 -12.29
N ASP A 138 3.11 -15.45 -12.98
CA ASP A 138 4.50 -15.64 -12.55
C ASP A 138 5.23 -14.32 -12.23
N MET A 139 4.60 -13.17 -12.53
CA MET A 139 5.16 -11.84 -12.32
C MET A 139 4.27 -10.97 -11.44
N LEU A 140 4.91 -10.28 -10.50
CA LEU A 140 4.29 -9.42 -9.50
C LEU A 140 4.96 -8.06 -9.47
N ILE A 141 4.16 -7.01 -9.37
CA ILE A 141 4.61 -5.67 -9.05
C ILE A 141 3.86 -5.18 -7.81
N THR A 142 4.59 -4.59 -6.87
CA THR A 142 4.00 -3.91 -5.71
C THR A 142 4.42 -2.45 -5.73
N THR A 143 3.47 -1.53 -5.51
CA THR A 143 3.76 -0.09 -5.49
C THR A 143 3.51 0.51 -4.11
N GLY A 144 4.52 1.17 -3.57
CA GLY A 144 4.51 1.81 -2.26
C GLY A 144 4.87 3.30 -2.34
N PRO A 145 4.49 4.13 -1.36
CA PRO A 145 3.77 3.77 -0.13
C PRO A 145 2.28 3.45 -0.38
N PRO A 146 1.58 2.73 0.51
CA PRO A 146 2.10 2.13 1.75
C PRO A 146 3.09 0.98 1.49
N HIS A 147 4.16 0.88 2.28
CA HIS A 147 5.19 -0.16 2.07
C HIS A 147 4.76 -1.54 2.55
N SER A 148 3.65 -1.65 3.28
CA SER A 148 3.00 -2.93 3.59
C SER A 148 2.71 -3.74 2.31
N LEU A 149 2.50 -3.08 1.17
CA LEU A 149 2.27 -3.75 -0.11
C LEU A 149 3.52 -4.48 -0.59
N HIS A 150 4.73 -3.96 -0.31
CA HIS A 150 5.95 -4.69 -0.61
C HIS A 150 6.10 -5.95 0.23
N LEU A 151 5.57 -5.98 1.46
CA LEU A 151 5.53 -7.21 2.24
C LEU A 151 4.59 -8.26 1.64
N ILE A 152 3.52 -7.87 0.95
CA ILE A 152 2.72 -8.82 0.16
C ILE A 152 3.60 -9.45 -0.91
N GLY A 153 4.39 -8.64 -1.61
CA GLY A 153 5.31 -9.11 -2.64
C GLY A 153 6.42 -10.03 -2.13
N LEU A 154 7.02 -9.67 -1.01
CA LEU A 154 8.06 -10.48 -0.35
C LEU A 154 7.55 -11.88 -0.03
N HIS A 155 6.42 -11.98 0.68
CA HIS A 155 5.87 -13.29 1.05
C HIS A 155 5.41 -14.11 -0.16
N LEU A 156 4.84 -13.47 -1.20
CA LEU A 156 4.46 -14.18 -2.42
C LEU A 156 5.67 -14.68 -3.23
N LYS A 157 6.76 -13.89 -3.30
CA LYS A 157 8.05 -14.31 -3.88
C LYS A 157 8.57 -15.55 -3.17
N GLU A 158 8.59 -15.55 -1.83
CA GLU A 158 9.07 -16.69 -1.02
C GLU A 158 8.23 -17.95 -1.21
N LYS A 159 6.90 -17.81 -1.26
CA LYS A 159 5.97 -18.95 -1.39
C LYS A 159 5.93 -19.55 -2.80
N ARG A 160 6.14 -18.74 -3.84
CA ARG A 160 5.83 -19.12 -5.22
C ARG A 160 6.91 -18.84 -6.26
N SER A 161 8.10 -18.41 -5.84
CA SER A 161 9.21 -18.05 -6.73
C SER A 161 8.79 -17.08 -7.85
N LEU A 162 7.85 -16.18 -7.55
CA LEU A 162 7.40 -15.17 -8.50
C LEU A 162 8.52 -14.17 -8.80
N LYS A 163 8.60 -13.72 -10.06
CA LYS A 163 9.41 -12.56 -10.42
C LYS A 163 8.75 -11.32 -9.85
N TRP A 164 9.41 -10.70 -8.88
CA TRP A 164 8.84 -9.57 -8.16
C TRP A 164 9.62 -8.28 -8.40
N ILE A 165 8.90 -7.21 -8.75
CA ILE A 165 9.40 -5.84 -8.83
C ILE A 165 8.74 -5.01 -7.71
N ALA A 166 9.55 -4.35 -6.90
CA ALA A 166 9.07 -3.40 -5.89
C ALA A 166 9.26 -1.96 -6.40
N ASP A 167 8.15 -1.27 -6.70
CA ASP A 167 8.13 0.14 -7.08
C ASP A 167 8.09 1.03 -5.83
N PHE A 168 9.26 1.54 -5.44
CA PHE A 168 9.42 2.54 -4.39
C PHE A 168 9.22 3.94 -4.97
N ARG A 169 8.01 4.51 -4.78
CA ARG A 169 7.73 5.88 -5.22
C ARG A 169 8.31 6.92 -4.25
N ASP A 170 8.38 6.55 -2.98
CA ASP A 170 9.01 7.31 -1.91
C ASP A 170 10.00 6.39 -1.15
N PRO A 171 11.03 6.95 -0.49
CA PRO A 171 11.91 6.17 0.37
C PRO A 171 11.17 5.59 1.59
N TRP A 172 11.58 4.41 2.07
CA TRP A 172 10.93 3.78 3.22
C TRP A 172 11.51 4.28 4.55
N THR A 173 12.81 4.11 4.82
CA THR A 173 13.38 4.52 6.12
C THR A 173 13.92 5.95 6.16
N SER A 174 14.27 6.52 5.01
CA SER A 174 14.89 7.85 4.89
C SER A 174 13.88 8.98 4.65
N ILE A 175 12.59 8.71 4.77
CA ILE A 175 11.52 9.71 4.61
C ILE A 175 11.41 10.62 5.84
N ASP A 176 11.21 11.91 5.63
CA ASP A 176 11.31 12.89 6.72
C ASP A 176 10.28 12.69 7.85
N TYR A 177 9.08 12.21 7.54
CA TYR A 177 8.05 12.01 8.55
C TYR A 177 8.36 10.87 9.55
N HIS A 178 9.33 9.99 9.27
CA HIS A 178 9.75 8.97 10.26
C HIS A 178 10.23 9.62 11.56
N LYS A 179 10.86 10.80 11.46
CA LYS A 179 11.30 11.60 12.62
C LYS A 179 10.12 12.09 13.47
N GLU A 180 8.93 12.13 12.90
CA GLU A 180 7.71 12.61 13.56
C GLU A 180 6.90 11.49 14.22
N LEU A 181 7.09 10.23 13.82
CA LEU A 181 6.36 9.06 14.33
C LEU A 181 6.79 8.59 15.73
N LYS A 182 7.72 9.31 16.39
CA LYS A 182 8.24 8.98 17.74
C LYS A 182 8.64 7.50 17.85
N LEU A 183 9.41 7.02 16.88
CA LEU A 183 9.83 5.62 16.80
C LEU A 183 10.75 5.28 17.98
N SER A 184 10.51 4.10 18.57
CA SER A 184 11.47 3.45 19.44
C SER A 184 12.64 2.91 18.63
N LYS A 185 13.78 2.66 19.29
CA LYS A 185 14.94 2.06 18.61
C LYS A 185 14.63 0.69 18.01
N ALA A 186 13.81 -0.10 18.70
CA ALA A 186 13.35 -1.40 18.20
C ALA A 186 12.53 -1.24 16.91
N SER A 187 11.61 -0.28 16.87
CA SER A 187 10.79 0.02 15.69
C SER A 187 11.63 0.54 14.52
N GLU A 188 12.57 1.46 14.75
CA GLU A 188 13.53 1.90 13.72
C GLU A 188 14.30 0.72 13.11
N ASN A 189 14.82 -0.18 13.96
CA ASN A 189 15.56 -1.35 13.51
C ASN A 189 14.68 -2.31 12.73
N LYS A 190 13.41 -2.49 13.14
CA LYS A 190 12.44 -3.30 12.41
C LYS A 190 12.14 -2.74 11.02
N HIS A 191 11.97 -1.42 10.89
CA HIS A 191 11.80 -0.78 9.58
C HIS A 191 13.01 -1.04 8.67
N LYS A 192 14.24 -0.84 9.17
CA LYS A 192 15.47 -1.10 8.40
C LYS A 192 15.63 -2.56 7.99
N ALA A 193 15.28 -3.49 8.88
CA ALA A 193 15.32 -4.92 8.58
C ALA A 193 14.34 -5.29 7.46
N LEU A 194 13.10 -4.79 7.53
CA LEU A 194 12.09 -5.03 6.50
C LEU A 194 12.45 -4.37 5.17
N GLU A 195 12.93 -3.12 5.17
CA GLU A 195 13.40 -2.44 3.97
C GLU A 195 14.53 -3.23 3.30
N LYS A 196 15.51 -3.70 4.08
CA LYS A 196 16.59 -4.55 3.58
C LYS A 196 16.06 -5.82 2.93
N GLN A 197 15.13 -6.52 3.58
CA GLN A 197 14.51 -7.74 3.04
C GLN A 197 13.77 -7.49 1.72
N VAL A 198 13.15 -6.32 1.55
CA VAL A 198 12.46 -5.98 0.29
C VAL A 198 13.44 -5.62 -0.82
N LEU A 199 14.59 -5.03 -0.49
CA LEU A 199 15.61 -4.63 -1.47
C LEU A 199 16.55 -5.77 -1.91
N THR A 200 16.56 -6.91 -1.21
CA THR A 200 17.43 -8.08 -1.48
C THR A 200 16.62 -9.31 -1.87
#